data_AF-A0A352HMZ8-F1
#
_entry.id   AF-A0A352HMZ8-F1
#
_cell.length_a   1.000
_cell.length_b   1.000
_cell.length_c   1.000
_cell.angle_alpha   90.00
_cell.angle_beta   90.00
_cell.angle_gamma   90.00
#
_symmetry.space_group_name_H-M   'P 1'
#
loop_
_entity.id
_entity.type
_entity.pdbx_description
1 polymer ?
#
loop_
_entity_poly.entity_id
_entity_poly.type
_entity_poly.pdbx_seq_one_letter_code
_entity_poly.pdbx_strand_id
1 'polypeptide(L)'
;GGENQRVKLAYFLSRESQQPSLFIFDEPTTGLHFNDISTLLTSLRHLIDRGHTVIIIEHNMEIIKSADYIIDMGPEGGENGGTVVAAGTPEQVAASPQSHTGRYLKQALEEKL
;
A
#
# COMPACT_ATOMS: atom_id res chain seq x y z
N GLY A 1 3.36 -8.60 16.23
CA GLY A 1 2.20 -9.04 15.43
C GLY A 1 1.27 -7.86 15.16
N GLY A 2 0.26 -8.05 14.30
CA GLY A 2 -0.60 -6.99 13.75
C GLY A 2 -1.33 -6.10 14.77
N GLU A 3 -1.62 -6.60 15.98
CA GLU A 3 -2.12 -5.79 17.11
C GLU A 3 -1.15 -4.64 17.49
N ASN A 4 0.15 -4.92 17.60
CA ASN A 4 1.15 -3.88 17.94
C ASN A 4 1.31 -2.84 16.83
N GLN A 5 1.09 -3.21 15.56
CA GLN A 5 1.13 -2.28 14.44
C GLN A 5 -0.06 -1.32 14.47
N ARG A 6 -1.25 -1.84 14.78
CA ARG A 6 -2.47 -1.03 14.98
C ARG A 6 -2.36 -0.08 16.17
N VAL A 7 -1.80 -0.54 17.31
CA VAL A 7 -1.57 0.33 18.48
C VAL A 7 -0.59 1.46 18.15
N LYS A 8 0.50 1.17 17.43
CA LYS A 8 1.44 2.21 16.96
C LYS A 8 0.79 3.17 15.97
N LEU A 9 -0.01 2.67 15.04
CA LEU A 9 -0.75 3.50 14.10
C LEU A 9 -1.72 4.44 14.82
N ALA A 10 -2.52 3.91 15.76
CA ALA A 10 -3.43 4.70 16.59
C ALA A 10 -2.68 5.76 17.42
N TYR A 11 -1.50 5.42 17.95
CA TYR A 11 -0.63 6.36 18.65
C TYR A 11 -0.14 7.49 17.73
N PHE A 12 0.29 7.19 16.50
CA PHE A 12 0.72 8.25 15.58
C PHE A 12 -0.45 9.09 15.06
N LEU A 13 -1.62 8.50 14.86
CA LEU A 13 -2.85 9.23 14.51
C LEU A 13 -3.31 10.17 15.61
N SER A 14 -3.07 9.84 16.88
CA SER A 14 -3.41 10.70 18.02
C SER A 14 -2.38 11.79 18.28
N ARG A 15 -1.17 11.69 17.70
CA ARG A 15 -0.16 12.74 17.81
C ARG A 15 -0.46 13.88 16.84
N GLU A 16 -0.58 15.07 17.39
CA GLU A 16 -0.80 16.34 16.69
C GLU A 16 0.49 16.93 16.11
N SER A 17 1.46 16.08 15.73
CA SER A 17 2.77 16.55 15.27
C SER A 17 2.62 17.30 13.94
N GLN A 18 2.81 18.62 13.98
CA GLN A 18 2.63 19.51 12.81
C GLN A 18 3.72 19.36 11.73
N GLN A 19 4.78 18.59 11.99
CA GLN A 19 5.85 18.42 11.01
C GLN A 19 5.57 17.24 10.08
N PRO A 20 5.71 17.42 8.74
CA PRO A 20 5.69 16.34 7.77
C PRO A 20 6.65 15.21 8.18
N SER A 21 6.20 13.97 8.06
CA SER A 21 6.92 12.77 8.49
C SER A 21 6.69 11.65 7.48
N LEU A 22 7.66 10.75 7.34
CA LEU A 22 7.56 9.56 6.49
C LEU A 22 7.23 8.35 7.36
N PHE A 23 6.09 7.71 7.09
CA PHE A 23 5.68 6.45 7.70
C PHE A 23 5.95 5.30 6.75
N ILE A 24 6.53 4.22 7.27
CA ILE A 24 6.79 3.00 6.51
C ILE A 24 6.09 1.84 7.22
N PHE A 25 5.25 1.11 6.50
CA PHE A 25 4.55 -0.07 7.00
C PHE A 25 4.92 -1.29 6.19
N ASP A 26 5.25 -2.37 6.89
CA ASP A 26 5.52 -3.68 6.30
C ASP A 26 4.29 -4.57 6.51
N GLU A 27 3.63 -4.94 5.41
CA GLU A 27 2.41 -5.76 5.32
C GLU A 27 1.36 -5.50 6.43
N PRO A 28 0.85 -4.26 6.56
CA PRO A 28 -0.10 -3.90 7.61
C PRO A 28 -1.44 -4.65 7.53
N THR A 29 -1.76 -5.29 6.40
CA THR A 29 -3.00 -6.07 6.26
C THR A 29 -2.88 -7.52 6.74
N THR A 30 -1.69 -7.99 7.12
CA THR A 30 -1.50 -9.38 7.57
C THR A 30 -2.38 -9.71 8.78
N GLY A 31 -3.31 -10.65 8.58
CA GLY A 31 -4.26 -11.10 9.60
C GLY A 31 -5.48 -10.18 9.81
N LEU A 32 -5.70 -9.19 8.93
CA LEU A 32 -6.90 -8.36 8.95
C LEU A 32 -8.05 -9.01 8.16
N HIS A 33 -9.27 -8.85 8.66
CA HIS A 33 -10.47 -9.17 7.91
C HIS A 33 -10.72 -8.09 6.83
N PHE A 34 -11.39 -8.43 5.72
CA PHE A 34 -11.65 -7.50 4.61
C PHE A 34 -12.28 -6.17 5.06
N ASN A 35 -13.25 -6.21 5.99
CA ASN A 35 -13.85 -5.00 6.54
C ASN A 35 -12.83 -4.07 7.24
N ASP A 36 -11.79 -4.62 7.86
CA ASP A 36 -10.79 -3.84 8.60
C ASP A 36 -9.82 -3.12 7.65
N ILE A 37 -9.64 -3.62 6.42
CA ILE A 37 -8.81 -2.99 5.38
C ILE A 37 -9.33 -1.59 5.06
N SER A 38 -10.66 -1.44 4.95
CA SER A 38 -11.29 -0.13 4.69
C SER A 38 -11.01 0.88 5.81
N THR A 39 -11.02 0.41 7.06
CA THR A 39 -10.73 1.23 8.24
C THR A 39 -9.26 1.62 8.26
N LEU A 40 -8.35 0.68 7.95
CA LEU A 40 -6.93 0.95 7.79
C LEU A 40 -6.67 2.01 6.71
N LEU A 41 -7.25 1.86 5.50
CA LEU A 41 -7.12 2.83 4.42
C LEU A 41 -7.59 4.22 4.84
N THR A 42 -8.71 4.29 5.54
CA THR A 42 -9.24 5.55 6.08
C THR A 42 -8.26 6.19 7.06
N SER A 43 -7.68 5.40 7.96
CA SER A 43 -6.64 5.85 8.88
C SER A 43 -5.38 6.36 8.16
N LEU A 44 -4.91 5.66 7.13
CA LEU A 44 -3.73 6.05 6.36
C LEU A 44 -3.97 7.34 5.57
N ARG A 45 -5.16 7.51 4.97
CA ARG A 45 -5.56 8.76 4.32
C ARG A 45 -5.52 9.95 5.26
N HIS A 46 -6.00 9.81 6.50
CA HIS A 46 -5.90 10.89 7.49
C HIS A 46 -4.44 11.30 7.81
N LEU A 47 -3.46 10.39 7.72
CA LEU A 47 -2.05 10.76 7.84
C LEU A 47 -1.59 11.58 6.62
N ILE A 48 -1.98 11.16 5.42
CA ILE A 48 -1.66 11.84 4.17
C ILE A 48 -2.28 13.24 4.14
N ASP A 49 -3.55 13.39 4.53
CA ASP A 49 -4.26 14.67 4.59
C ASP A 49 -3.61 15.68 5.55
N ARG A 50 -2.84 15.19 6.53
CA ARG A 50 -2.04 16.02 7.46
C ARG A 50 -0.66 16.39 6.92
N GLY A 51 -0.36 16.03 5.67
CA GLY A 51 0.91 16.32 5.00
C GLY A 51 2.02 15.30 5.28
N HIS A 52 1.67 14.12 5.79
CA HIS A 52 2.64 13.03 5.92
C HIS A 52 2.74 12.20 4.64
N THR A 53 3.85 11.50 4.45
CA THR A 53 4.02 10.51 3.38
C THR A 53 3.94 9.12 3.98
N VAL A 54 3.27 8.20 3.28
CA VAL A 54 3.15 6.81 3.68
C VAL A 54 3.74 5.91 2.59
N ILE A 55 4.64 5.01 2.97
CA ILE A 55 5.14 3.92 2.14
C ILE A 55 4.65 2.61 2.75
N ILE A 56 4.12 1.73 1.90
CA ILE A 56 3.57 0.45 2.34
C ILE A 56 4.14 -0.66 1.45
N ILE A 57 4.65 -1.71 2.08
CA ILE A 57 4.93 -2.99 1.43
C ILE A 57 3.67 -3.83 1.56
N GLU A 58 3.05 -4.21 0.46
CA GLU A 58 1.77 -4.92 0.44
C GLU A 58 1.67 -5.89 -0.73
N HIS A 59 0.85 -6.90 -0.54
CA HIS A 59 0.41 -7.83 -1.58
C HIS A 59 -1.13 -7.83 -1.72
N ASN A 60 -1.85 -7.07 -0.89
CA ASN A 60 -3.31 -6.95 -0.97
C ASN A 60 -3.74 -5.94 -2.06
N MET A 61 -4.49 -6.40 -3.06
CA MET A 61 -4.92 -5.57 -4.18
C MET A 61 -5.85 -4.41 -3.79
N GLU A 62 -6.63 -4.52 -2.71
CA GLU A 62 -7.48 -3.41 -2.24
C GLU A 62 -6.66 -2.22 -1.73
N ILE A 63 -5.50 -2.51 -1.11
CA ILE A 63 -4.55 -1.46 -0.72
C ILE A 63 -3.84 -0.93 -1.95
N ILE A 64 -3.29 -1.82 -2.78
CA ILE A 64 -2.45 -1.46 -3.93
C ILE A 64 -3.23 -0.60 -4.92
N LYS A 65 -4.49 -0.93 -5.23
CA LYS A 65 -5.34 -0.14 -6.12
C LYS A 65 -5.70 1.24 -5.57
N SER A 66 -5.63 1.42 -4.25
CA SER A 66 -5.93 2.68 -3.57
C SER A 66 -4.73 3.61 -3.44
N ALA A 67 -3.54 3.18 -3.87
CA ALA A 67 -2.30 3.94 -3.76
C ALA A 67 -2.19 5.04 -4.82
N ASP A 68 -1.61 6.18 -4.46
CA ASP A 68 -1.33 7.26 -5.42
C ASP A 68 -0.17 6.90 -6.38
N TYR A 69 0.75 6.05 -5.92
CA TYR A 69 1.93 5.63 -6.68
C TYR A 69 2.38 4.23 -6.23
N ILE A 70 2.81 3.41 -7.18
CA ILE A 70 3.27 2.04 -6.98
C ILE A 70 4.69 1.91 -7.53
N ILE A 71 5.52 1.15 -6.81
CA ILE A 71 6.79 0.62 -7.28
C ILE A 71 6.68 -0.89 -7.23
N ASP A 72 6.64 -1.54 -8.39
CA ASP A 72 6.55 -2.98 -8.52
C ASP A 72 7.95 -3.60 -8.64
N MET A 73 8.23 -4.57 -7.77
CA MET A 73 9.53 -5.21 -7.64
C MET A 73 9.48 -6.63 -8.19
N GLY A 74 10.53 -7.06 -8.89
CA GLY A 74 10.57 -8.40 -9.47
C GLY A 74 11.70 -8.54 -10.50
N PRO A 75 11.46 -9.25 -11.63
CA PRO A 75 10.21 -9.92 -12.02
C PRO A 75 9.87 -11.13 -11.17
N GLU A 76 10.86 -11.76 -10.54
CA GLU A 76 10.68 -12.92 -9.68
C GLU A 76 11.21 -12.64 -8.26
N GLY A 77 11.12 -13.64 -7.37
CA GLY A 77 11.77 -13.59 -6.05
C GLY A 77 13.22 -14.05 -6.08
N GLY A 78 13.98 -13.70 -5.03
CA GLY A 78 15.35 -14.18 -4.82
C GLY A 78 16.35 -13.61 -5.84
N GLU A 79 17.23 -14.47 -6.37
CA GLU A 79 18.30 -14.07 -7.30
C GLU A 79 17.79 -13.53 -8.63
N ASN A 80 16.56 -13.88 -9.02
CA ASN A 80 15.91 -13.42 -10.24
C ASN A 80 15.03 -12.17 -10.03
N GLY A 81 15.12 -11.57 -8.84
CA GLY A 81 14.38 -10.37 -8.45
C GLY A 81 15.24 -9.12 -8.31
N GLY A 82 14.80 -8.20 -7.46
CA GLY A 82 15.57 -7.02 -7.07
C GLY A 82 15.59 -5.88 -8.09
N THR A 83 14.76 -5.96 -9.14
CA THR A 83 14.64 -4.90 -10.15
C THR A 83 13.28 -4.22 -10.07
N VAL A 84 13.22 -2.93 -10.40
CA VAL A 84 11.95 -2.21 -10.59
C VAL A 84 11.38 -2.62 -11.95
N VAL A 85 10.26 -3.34 -11.93
CA VAL A 85 9.59 -3.86 -13.13
C VAL A 85 8.62 -2.83 -13.72
N ALA A 86 7.95 -2.08 -12.85
CA ALA A 86 7.07 -0.99 -13.21
C ALA A 86 7.03 0.04 -12.07
N ALA A 87 6.81 1.30 -12.42
CA ALA A 87 6.54 2.34 -11.43
C ALA A 87 5.62 3.40 -12.02
N GLY A 88 4.67 3.90 -11.23
CA GLY A 88 3.67 4.86 -11.68
C GLY A 88 2.39 4.79 -10.88
N THR A 89 1.35 5.43 -11.41
CA THR A 89 -0.03 5.26 -10.92
C THR A 89 -0.50 3.80 -11.04
N PRO A 90 -1.54 3.40 -10.29
CA PRO A 90 -2.15 2.08 -10.43
C PRO A 90 -2.48 1.69 -11.88
N GLU A 91 -3.02 2.61 -12.66
CA GLU A 91 -3.38 2.38 -14.06
C GLU A 91 -2.14 2.18 -14.95
N GLN A 92 -1.07 2.93 -14.69
CA GLN A 92 0.19 2.77 -15.43
C GLN A 92 0.86 1.43 -15.11
N VAL A 93 0.86 0.99 -13.85
CA VAL A 93 1.40 -0.32 -13.46
C VAL A 93 0.53 -1.45 -14.00
N ALA A 94 -0.80 -1.31 -13.98
CA ALA A 94 -1.74 -2.26 -14.57
C ALA A 94 -1.57 -2.45 -16.08
N ALA A 95 -1.04 -1.43 -16.77
CA ALA A 95 -0.72 -1.50 -18.20
C ALA A 95 0.64 -2.16 -18.50
N SER A 96 1.48 -2.42 -17.49
CA SER A 96 2.82 -3.00 -17.70
C SER A 96 2.74 -4.51 -17.97
N PRO A 97 3.18 -4.99 -19.14
CA PRO A 97 3.11 -6.42 -19.49
C PRO A 97 4.11 -7.29 -18.71
N GLN A 98 5.15 -6.68 -18.13
CA GLN A 98 6.19 -7.39 -17.37
C GLN A 98 5.84 -7.53 -15.88
N SER A 99 4.85 -6.80 -15.40
CA SER A 99 4.46 -6.75 -13.99
C SER A 99 3.45 -7.84 -13.66
N HIS A 100 3.82 -8.77 -12.78
CA HIS A 100 2.86 -9.73 -12.22
C HIS A 100 1.77 -8.99 -11.43
N THR A 101 2.16 -8.00 -10.61
CA THR A 101 1.26 -7.12 -9.88
C THR A 101 0.27 -6.44 -10.82
N GLY A 102 0.75 -5.88 -11.94
CA GLY A 102 -0.06 -5.20 -12.94
C GLY A 102 -1.16 -6.08 -13.53
N ARG A 103 -0.88 -7.37 -13.75
CA ARG A 103 -1.89 -8.33 -14.24
C ARG A 103 -3.09 -8.46 -13.30
N TYR A 104 -2.84 -8.58 -12.00
CA TYR A 104 -3.90 -8.71 -10.99
C TYR A 104 -4.55 -7.35 -10.68
N LEU A 105 -3.74 -6.29 -10.64
CA LEU A 105 -4.20 -4.93 -10.42
C LEU A 105 -5.21 -4.49 -11.48
N LYS A 106 -4.99 -4.87 -12.74
CA LYS A 106 -5.95 -4.61 -13.82
C LYS A 106 -7.34 -5.17 -13.51
N GLN A 107 -7.42 -6.39 -12.98
CA GLN A 107 -8.71 -6.99 -12.60
C GLN A 107 -9.34 -6.25 -11.42
N ALA A 108 -8.54 -5.93 -10.39
CA ALA A 108 -9.00 -5.22 -9.20
C ALA A 108 -9.50 -3.79 -9.48
N LEU A 109 -8.98 -3.12 -10.53
CA LEU A 109 -9.44 -1.80 -10.98
C LEU A 109 -10.77 -1.87 -11.77
N GLU A 110 -11.05 -2.98 -12.44
CA GLU A 110 -12.30 -3.19 -13.19
C GLU A 110 -13.47 -3.56 -12.27
N GLU A 111 -13.18 -4.14 -11.10
CA GLU A 111 -14.15 -4.42 -10.05
C GLU A 111 -14.64 -3.11 -9.39
N LYS A 112 -15.87 -2.70 -9.74
CA LYS A 112 -16.53 -1.58 -9.05
C LYS A 112 -16.88 -1.96 -7.61
N LEU A 113 -16.53 -1.10 -6.66
CA LEU A 113 -17.05 -1.09 -5.29
C LEU A 113 -18.59 -1.03 -5.27
#